data_AF-A0AAV8XA08-F1
#
_entry.id   AF-A0AAV8XA08-F1
#
_cell.length_a   1.000
_cell.length_b   1.000
_cell.length_c   1.000
_cell.angle_alpha   90.00
_cell.angle_beta   90.00
_cell.angle_gamma   90.00
#
_symmetry.space_group_name_H-M   'P 1'
#
loop_
_entity.id
_entity.type
_entity.pdbx_description
1 polymer ?
#
loop_
_entity_poly.entity_id
_entity_poly.type
_entity_poly.pdbx_seq_one_letter_code
_entity_poly.pdbx_strand_id
1 'polypeptide(L)'
;MKLSSNKALPPAKVGDTVKLSVPDVDRGRADARNILGVVISIKDDIYYKIGTEKGTLPQLFTRNQFGICPASLIPLENVSTIEKSHREIASASSLCGGQGYKRCSYKTKMWNK
;
A
#
# COMPACT_ATOMS: atom_id res chain seq x y z
N MET A 1 4.27 -3.67 23.77
CA MET A 1 5.67 -3.20 23.74
C MET A 1 6.13 -3.18 22.27
N LYS A 2 6.25 -2.01 21.65
CA LYS A 2 6.84 -1.91 20.30
C LYS A 2 8.35 -1.79 20.48
N LEU A 3 9.09 -2.81 20.03
CA LEU A 3 10.54 -2.77 19.93
C LEU A 3 10.90 -1.73 18.85
N SER A 4 11.20 -0.50 19.27
CA SER A 4 11.78 0.53 18.42
C SER A 4 13.23 0.15 18.12
N SER A 5 13.40 -0.74 17.14
CA SER A 5 14.69 -0.98 16.52
C SER A 5 15.10 0.30 15.80
N ASN A 6 15.99 1.09 16.41
CA ASN A 6 16.70 2.24 15.83
C ASN A 6 17.67 1.77 14.72
N LYS A 7 17.20 0.95 13.78
CA LYS A 7 17.97 0.59 12.59
C LYS A 7 17.71 1.68 11.58
N ALA A 8 18.78 2.37 11.18
CA ALA A 8 18.77 3.26 10.04
C ALA A 8 18.11 2.52 8.87
N LEU A 9 17.05 3.10 8.33
CA LEU A 9 16.34 2.52 7.20
C LEU A 9 17.27 2.57 5.98
N PRO A 10 17.52 1.47 5.28
CA PRO A 10 18.39 1.48 4.10
C PRO A 10 17.79 2.42 3.05
N PRO A 11 18.61 3.17 2.29
CA PRO A 11 18.10 4.08 1.26
C PRO A 11 17.33 3.31 0.18
N ALA A 12 16.28 3.92 -0.36
CA ALA A 12 15.46 3.32 -1.42
C ALA A 12 16.01 3.74 -2.79
N LYS A 13 16.00 2.81 -3.75
CA LYS A 13 16.39 3.10 -5.14
C LYS A 13 15.15 3.23 -6.01
N VAL A 14 15.30 3.90 -7.15
CA VAL A 14 14.26 3.95 -8.18
C VAL A 14 13.98 2.52 -8.68
N GLY A 15 12.71 2.15 -8.76
CA GLY A 15 12.27 0.79 -9.11
C GLY A 15 12.09 -0.16 -7.92
N ASP A 16 12.50 0.22 -6.70
CA ASP A 16 12.25 -0.61 -5.53
C ASP A 16 10.77 -0.65 -5.16
N THR A 17 10.29 -1.83 -4.76
CA THR A 17 8.95 -1.99 -4.20
C THR A 17 8.92 -1.50 -2.75
N VAL A 18 7.98 -0.62 -2.45
CA VAL A 18 7.76 -0.01 -1.14
C VAL A 18 6.39 -0.37 -0.60
N LYS A 19 6.26 -0.32 0.73
CA LYS A 19 5.04 -0.58 1.49
C LYS A 19 4.62 0.71 2.18
N LEU A 20 3.44 1.20 1.86
CA LEU A 20 2.81 2.37 2.47
C LEU A 20 1.77 1.93 3.49
N SER A 21 1.86 2.43 4.72
CA SER A 21 0.89 2.10 5.77
C SER A 21 -0.42 2.86 5.56
N VAL A 22 -1.53 2.14 5.59
CA VAL A 22 -2.88 2.73 5.54
C VAL A 22 -3.36 2.95 6.98
N PRO A 23 -3.90 4.14 7.33
CA PRO A 23 -4.45 4.37 8.65
C PRO A 23 -5.71 3.52 8.87
N ASP A 24 -5.96 3.13 10.12
CA ASP A 24 -7.08 2.24 10.45
C ASP A 24 -8.46 2.83 10.09
N VAL A 25 -8.60 4.17 10.06
CA VAL A 25 -9.85 4.86 9.66
C VAL A 25 -10.21 4.58 8.20
N ASP A 26 -9.21 4.44 7.32
CA ASP A 26 -9.40 4.20 5.90
C ASP A 26 -9.41 2.70 5.55
N ARG A 27 -9.23 1.83 6.55
CA ARG A 27 -9.08 0.40 6.37
C ARG A 27 -10.33 -0.37 6.82
N GLY A 28 -10.91 -1.18 5.94
CA GLY A 28 -11.87 -2.20 6.34
C GLY A 28 -11.21 -3.29 7.19
N ARG A 29 -11.99 -4.00 8.02
CA ARG A 29 -11.43 -5.05 8.91
C ARG A 29 -10.71 -6.17 8.14
N ALA A 30 -11.15 -6.44 6.91
CA ALA A 30 -10.59 -7.46 6.03
C ALA A 30 -9.48 -6.94 5.10
N ASP A 31 -9.23 -5.64 5.06
CA ASP A 31 -8.30 -5.06 4.11
C ASP A 31 -6.85 -5.12 4.61
N ALA A 32 -5.91 -5.15 3.66
CA ALA A 32 -4.49 -5.16 3.96
C ALA A 32 -4.05 -3.88 4.66
N ARG A 33 -3.12 -4.00 5.61
CA ARG A 33 -2.59 -2.85 6.37
C ARG A 33 -1.69 -1.94 5.55
N ASN A 34 -1.11 -2.48 4.48
CA ASN A 34 -0.15 -1.78 3.66
C ASN A 34 -0.53 -1.88 2.19
N ILE A 35 -0.34 -0.78 1.46
CA ILE A 35 -0.40 -0.73 0.00
C ILE A 35 1.02 -0.94 -0.53
N LEU A 36 1.14 -1.69 -1.61
CA LEU A 36 2.39 -1.86 -2.33
C LEU A 36 2.52 -0.77 -3.40
N GLY A 37 3.69 -0.17 -3.51
CA GLY A 37 4.01 0.79 -4.55
C GLY A 37 5.45 0.63 -5.02
N VAL A 38 5.85 1.43 -5.99
CA VAL A 38 7.18 1.47 -6.60
C VAL A 38 7.70 2.90 -6.54
N VAL A 39 8.99 3.07 -6.25
CA VAL A 39 9.63 4.40 -6.33
C VAL A 39 9.83 4.76 -7.80
N ILE A 40 9.18 5.85 -8.25
CA ILE A 40 9.29 6.35 -9.63
C ILE A 40 10.47 7.30 -9.77
N SER A 41 10.61 8.23 -8.83
CA SER A 41 11.65 9.25 -8.88
C SER A 41 12.03 9.72 -7.49
N ILE A 42 13.25 10.24 -7.39
CA ILE A 42 13.81 10.80 -6.16
C ILE A 42 14.13 12.26 -6.46
N LYS A 43 13.65 13.17 -5.60
CA LYS A 43 13.95 14.60 -5.63
C LYS A 43 14.82 14.95 -4.43
N ASP A 44 15.92 15.65 -4.68
CA ASP A 44 16.84 16.16 -3.67
C ASP A 44 17.36 15.09 -2.68
N ASP A 45 17.42 13.83 -3.12
CA ASP A 45 17.78 12.63 -2.33
C ASP A 45 16.95 12.36 -1.05
N ILE A 46 15.98 13.23 -0.75
CA ILE A 46 15.18 13.22 0.48
C ILE A 46 13.72 12.84 0.18
N TYR A 47 13.23 13.24 -0.99
CA TYR A 47 11.82 13.11 -1.36
C TYR A 47 11.61 12.06 -2.43
N TYR A 48 10.72 11.11 -2.17
CA TYR A 48 10.44 9.97 -3.04
C TYR A 48 9.04 10.11 -3.64
N LYS A 49 8.94 10.04 -4.96
CA LYS A 49 7.65 9.92 -5.66
C LYS A 49 7.30 8.44 -5.79
N ILE A 50 6.12 8.07 -5.31
CA ILE A 50 5.66 6.68 -5.28
C ILE A 50 4.51 6.47 -6.26
N GLY A 51 4.63 5.41 -7.05
CA GLY A 51 3.63 4.92 -7.98
C GLY A 51 3.01 3.62 -7.49
N THR A 52 1.74 3.42 -7.78
CA THR A 52 1.05 2.14 -7.58
C THR A 52 0.44 1.72 -8.91
N GLU A 53 0.08 0.44 -9.05
CA GLU A 53 -0.65 -0.07 -10.22
C GLU A 53 -1.99 0.65 -10.46
N LYS A 54 -2.56 1.26 -9.40
CA LYS A 54 -3.86 1.94 -9.43
C LYS A 54 -3.76 3.45 -9.63
N GLY A 55 -2.62 4.06 -9.32
CA GLY A 55 -2.41 5.50 -9.40
C GLY A 55 -1.02 5.91 -8.92
N THR A 56 -0.55 7.07 -9.36
CA THR A 56 0.59 7.74 -8.73
C THR A 56 0.14 8.64 -7.59
N LEU A 57 0.92 8.67 -6.52
CA LEU A 57 0.65 9.57 -5.41
C LEU A 57 1.15 10.97 -5.76
N PRO A 58 0.32 12.02 -5.62
CA PRO A 58 0.75 13.39 -5.89
C PRO A 58 1.72 13.91 -4.81
N GLN A 59 1.61 13.37 -3.59
CA GLN A 59 2.47 13.73 -2.47
C GLN A 59 3.84 13.05 -2.57
N LEU A 60 4.88 13.78 -2.17
CA LEU A 60 6.23 13.26 -1.99
C LEU A 60 6.40 12.67 -0.59
N PHE A 61 7.04 11.51 -0.51
CA PHE A 61 7.25 10.78 0.74
C PHE A 61 8.70 10.90 1.21
N THR A 62 8.89 10.90 2.53
CA THR A 62 10.22 10.77 3.14
C THR A 62 10.50 9.32 3.49
N ARG A 63 11.79 8.97 3.66
CA ARG A 63 12.21 7.59 3.88
C ARG A 63 11.53 6.89 5.06
N ASN A 64 11.16 7.63 6.11
CA ASN A 64 10.53 7.11 7.32
C ASN A 64 9.05 6.74 7.16
N GLN A 65 8.40 7.21 6.09
CA GLN A 65 6.96 7.03 5.89
C GLN A 65 6.62 5.70 5.21
N PHE A 66 7.61 4.99 4.67
CA PHE A 66 7.40 3.74 3.95
C PHE A 66 8.45 2.67 4.29
N GLY A 67 8.07 1.40 4.17
CA GLY A 67 8.99 0.26 4.29
C GLY A 67 9.48 -0.19 2.92
N ILE A 68 10.73 -0.61 2.79
CA ILE A 68 11.19 -1.29 1.56
C ILE A 68 10.77 -2.75 1.64
N CYS A 69 10.32 -3.30 0.51
CA CYS A 69 10.11 -4.72 0.33
C CYS A 69 11.36 -5.32 -0.33
N PRO A 70 11.95 -6.41 0.21
CA PRO A 70 13.08 -7.06 -0.44
C PRO A 70 12.70 -7.77 -1.75
N ALA A 71 11.41 -8.03 -1.97
CA ALA A 71 10.89 -8.62 -3.20
C ALA A 71 10.31 -7.53 -4.12
N SER A 72 10.73 -7.56 -5.38
CA SER A 72 10.17 -6.75 -6.47
C SER A 72 8.85 -7.38 -6.92
N LEU A 73 7.73 -6.85 -6.43
CA LEU A 73 6.39 -7.41 -6.71
C LEU A 73 5.70 -6.72 -7.89
N ILE A 74 6.06 -5.47 -8.17
CA ILE A 74 5.43 -4.64 -9.20
C ILE A 74 6.54 -4.08 -10.11
N PRO A 75 6.52 -4.34 -11.42
CA PRO A 75 7.47 -3.75 -12.36
C PRO A 75 7.11 -2.28 -12.65
N LEU A 76 8.11 -1.47 -12.98
CA LEU A 76 7.95 -0.02 -13.17
C LEU A 76 6.98 0.33 -14.32
N GLU A 77 6.86 -0.54 -15.31
CA GLU A 77 5.97 -0.39 -16.47
C GLU A 77 4.47 -0.45 -16.13
N ASN A 78 4.11 -1.16 -15.06
CA ASN A 78 2.71 -1.33 -14.65
C ASN A 78 2.19 -0.17 -13.79
N VAL A 79 2.99 0.88 -13.59
CA VAL A 79 2.60 2.04 -12.79
C VAL A 79 1.70 2.96 -13.64
N SER A 80 0.46 3.15 -13.20
CA SER A 80 -0.47 4.06 -13.89
C SER A 80 -0.14 5.52 -13.59
N THR A 81 -0.07 6.36 -14.62
CA THR A 81 0.26 7.80 -14.51
C THR A 81 -0.84 8.66 -13.87
N ILE A 82 -2.05 8.12 -13.71
CA ILE A 82 -3.19 8.88 -13.14
C ILE A 82 -2.89 9.21 -11.68
N GLU A 83 -2.95 10.49 -11.34
CA GLU A 83 -2.76 10.94 -9.96
C GLU A 83 -4.00 10.61 -9.13
N LYS A 84 -3.79 9.94 -8.00
CA LYS A 84 -4.85 9.59 -7.05
C LYS A 84 -4.40 9.82 -5.63
N SER A 85 -5.34 10.18 -4.77
CA SER A 85 -5.09 10.33 -3.35
C SER A 85 -4.78 8.99 -2.68
N HIS A 86 -4.09 9.03 -1.55
CA HIS A 86 -3.78 7.83 -0.78
C HIS A 86 -5.05 7.03 -0.40
N ARG A 87 -6.17 7.70 -0.10
CA ARG A 87 -7.46 7.05 0.20
C ARG A 87 -8.08 6.35 -0.99
N GLU A 88 -8.01 6.95 -2.17
CA GLU A 88 -8.57 6.36 -3.38
C GLU A 88 -7.79 5.11 -3.77
N ILE A 89 -6.46 5.15 -3.63
CA ILE A 89 -5.60 3.97 -3.86
C ILE A 89 -5.89 2.88 -2.83
N ALA A 90 -6.06 3.25 -1.55
CA ALA A 90 -6.43 2.32 -0.49
C ALA A 90 -7.77 1.64 -0.78
N SER A 91 -8.78 2.42 -1.15
CA SER A 91 -10.12 1.93 -1.51
C SER A 91 -10.08 1.01 -2.73
N ALA A 92 -9.31 1.37 -3.76
CA ALA A 92 -9.15 0.57 -4.98
C ALA A 92 -8.38 -0.73 -4.78
N SER A 93 -7.55 -0.81 -3.73
CA SER A 93 -6.80 -2.01 -3.34
C SER A 93 -7.57 -2.88 -2.35
N SER A 94 -8.70 -2.39 -1.84
CA SER A 94 -9.49 -3.07 -0.82
C SER A 94 -10.40 -4.12 -1.46
N LEU A 95 -10.53 -5.28 -0.81
CA LEU A 95 -11.38 -6.38 -1.29
C LEU A 95 -12.85 -6.15 -0.92
N CYS A 96 -13.08 -5.44 0.19
CA CYS A 96 -14.41 -5.23 0.74
C CYS A 96 -15.03 -3.86 0.42
N GLY A 97 -14.33 -3.00 -0.31
CA GLY A 97 -14.79 -1.63 -0.61
C GLY A 97 -14.57 -0.65 0.55
N GLY A 98 -13.64 -0.95 1.46
CA GLY A 98 -13.26 -0.10 2.59
C GLY A 98 -14.15 -0.28 3.82
N GLN A 99 -14.71 0.83 4.33
CA GLN A 99 -15.50 0.85 5.55
C GLN A 99 -16.80 0.05 5.40
N GLY A 100 -16.95 -1.00 6.21
CA GLY A 100 -18.13 -1.85 6.22
C GLY A 100 -17.78 -3.30 6.55
N TYR A 101 -18.81 -4.15 6.67
CA TYR A 101 -18.64 -5.59 6.77
C TYR A 101 -19.35 -6.24 5.58
N LYS A 102 -18.62 -6.99 4.74
CA LYS A 102 -19.27 -7.91 3.79
C LYS A 102 -19.57 -9.20 4.53
N ARG A 103 -20.86 -9.49 4.76
CA ARG A 103 -21.27 -10.82 5.20
C ARG A 103 -21.13 -11.77 4.02
N CYS A 104 -20.47 -12.89 4.25
CA CYS A 104 -20.42 -13.95 3.26
C CYS A 104 -21.83 -14.55 3.16
N SER A 105 -22.47 -14.44 2.01
CA SER A 105 -23.84 -14.92 1.77
C SER A 105 -23.91 -16.44 1.58
N TYR A 106 -23.02 -17.21 2.22
CA TYR A 106 -23.16 -18.67 2.16
C TYR A 106 -24.46 -19.04 2.86
N LYS A 107 -25.43 -19.56 2.08
CA LYS A 107 -26.50 -20.34 2.67
C LYS A 107 -25.83 -21.56 3.26
N THR A 108 -25.92 -21.73 4.58
CA THR A 108 -25.49 -22.95 5.27
C THR A 108 -26.19 -24.12 4.58
N LYS A 109 -25.49 -24.87 3.73
CA LYS A 109 -26.00 -26.17 3.29
C LYS A 109 -25.97 -27.03 4.53
N MET A 110 -27.13 -27.21 5.16
CA MET A 110 -27.31 -28.16 6.24
C MET A 110 -27.01 -29.53 5.65
N TRP A 111 -25.86 -30.10 6.01
CA TRP A 111 -25.52 -31.46 5.66
C TRP A 111 -26.25 -32.36 6.65
N ASN A 112 -27.41 -32.87 6.26
CA ASN A 112 -28.08 -33.92 7.03
C ASN A 112 -27.26 -35.21 6.85
N LYS A 113 -26.85 -35.79 7.98
CA LYS A 113 -26.12 -37.06 8.07
C LYS A 113 -27.11 -38.20 8.30
#